data_AF-A0A316Q7S0-F1
#
_entry.id   AF-A0A316Q7S0-F1
#
_cell.length_a   1.000
_cell.length_b   1.000
_cell.length_c   1.000
_cell.angle_alpha   90.00
_cell.angle_beta   90.00
_cell.angle_gamma   90.00
#
_symmetry.space_group_name_H-M   'P 1'
#
loop_
_entity.id
_entity.type
_entity.pdbx_description
1 polymer ?
#
loop_
_entity_poly.entity_id
_entity_poly.type
_entity_poly.pdbx_seq_one_letter_code
_entity_poly.pdbx_strand_id
1 'polypeptide(L)' 'MDWHNESFSEKNRDKIKKNSVISYCDHCGFAIYRSDDALMINGTEDRIHSDCWEEYAIEHMFDFAKKIPEDEWFDREF' A
#
# COMPACT_ATOMS: atom_id res chain seq x y z
N MET A 1 -1.52 -41.46 -36.15
CA MET A 1 -1.16 -40.56 -35.04
C MET A 1 -1.75 -39.20 -35.36
N ASP A 2 -2.96 -38.96 -34.88
CA ASP A 2 -3.69 -37.71 -35.07
C ASP A 2 -3.14 -36.65 -34.10
N TRP A 3 -2.50 -35.64 -34.66
CA TRP A 3 -2.06 -34.45 -33.94
C TRP A 3 -3.30 -33.63 -33.58
N HIS A 4 -3.73 -33.71 -32.32
CA HIS A 4 -4.78 -32.84 -31.82
C HIS A 4 -4.27 -31.39 -31.81
N ASN A 5 -4.84 -30.61 -32.72
CA ASN A 5 -4.78 -29.15 -32.76
C ASN A 5 -5.36 -28.62 -31.44
N GLU A 6 -4.49 -28.38 -30.46
CA GLU A 6 -4.84 -27.77 -29.18
C GLU A 6 -5.49 -26.42 -29.47
N SER A 7 -6.82 -26.46 -29.40
CA SER A 7 -7.68 -25.30 -29.44
C SER A 7 -7.15 -24.34 -28.37
N PHE A 8 -6.53 -23.24 -28.83
CA PHE A 8 -6.09 -22.11 -28.02
C PHE A 8 -7.33 -21.58 -27.29
N SER A 9 -7.65 -22.23 -26.19
CA SER A 9 -9.02 -22.24 -25.70
C SER A 9 -9.31 -20.87 -25.12
N GLU A 10 -10.43 -20.29 -25.53
CA GLU A 10 -10.99 -19.05 -24.95
C GLU A 10 -11.12 -19.13 -23.42
N LYS A 11 -11.02 -20.32 -22.82
CA LYS A 11 -10.95 -20.54 -21.37
C LYS A 11 -9.72 -19.91 -20.69
N ASN A 12 -8.71 -19.45 -21.44
CA ASN A 12 -7.59 -18.68 -20.88
C ASN A 12 -7.88 -17.18 -20.75
N ARG A 13 -8.91 -16.65 -21.42
CA ARG A 13 -9.29 -15.23 -21.27
C ARG A 13 -10.01 -14.96 -19.95
N ASP A 14 -10.73 -15.95 -19.41
CA ASP A 14 -11.45 -15.82 -18.14
C ASP A 14 -10.57 -15.96 -16.88
N LYS A 15 -9.33 -16.46 -17.01
CA LYS A 15 -8.35 -16.45 -15.90
C LYS A 15 -7.67 -15.10 -15.68
N ILE A 16 -7.89 -14.13 -16.59
CA ILE A 16 -7.40 -12.74 -16.47
C ILE A 16 -8.53 -11.83 -15.93
N LYS A 17 -9.36 -12.40 -15.06
CA LYS A 17 -10.24 -11.70 -14.11
C LYS A 17 -9.87 -12.30 -12.75
N LYS A 18 -9.40 -11.62 -11.72
CA LYS A 18 -9.31 -10.21 -11.34
C LYS A 18 -8.29 -10.17 -10.20
N ASN A 19 -7.16 -9.52 -10.39
CA ASN A 19 -6.53 -8.76 -9.31
C ASN A 19 -6.03 -7.51 -10.01
N SER A 20 -6.97 -6.65 -10.37
CA SER A 20 -6.62 -5.31 -10.84
C SER A 20 -5.83 -4.65 -9.73
N VAL A 21 -4.67 -4.11 -10.07
CA VAL A 21 -3.91 -3.29 -9.13
C VAL A 21 -4.81 -2.18 -8.62
N ILE A 22 -4.98 -2.08 -7.31
CA ILE A 22 -5.79 -1.07 -6.64
C ILE A 22 -4.94 0.18 -6.38
N SER A 23 -3.68 -0.03 -5.98
CA SER A 23 -2.65 1.00 -5.79
C SER A 23 -1.27 0.37 -5.74
N TYR A 24 -0.26 1.18 -5.50
CA TYR A 24 1.11 0.73 -5.24
C TYR A 24 1.47 1.11 -3.81
N CYS A 25 2.35 0.32 -3.19
CA CYS A 25 2.87 0.61 -1.87
C CYS A 25 3.95 1.69 -1.97
N ASP A 26 3.80 2.77 -1.20
CA ASP A 26 4.73 3.89 -1.21
C ASP A 26 6.07 3.55 -0.53
N HIS A 27 6.10 2.51 0.32
CA HIS A 27 7.34 2.00 0.94
C HIS A 27 8.18 1.14 0.00
N CYS A 28 7.59 0.05 -0.51
CA CYS A 28 8.33 -0.97 -1.27
C CYS A 28 8.18 -0.85 -2.79
N GLY A 29 7.28 0.00 -3.28
CA GLY A 29 7.01 0.20 -4.71
C GLY A 29 6.20 -0.90 -5.41
N PHE A 30 5.85 -1.99 -4.71
CA PHE A 30 5.11 -3.11 -5.29
C PHE A 30 3.59 -2.89 -5.29
N ALA A 31 2.90 -3.59 -6.18
CA ALA A 31 1.45 -3.48 -6.35
C ALA A 31 0.67 -4.00 -5.13
N ILE A 32 -0.43 -3.31 -4.81
CA ILE A 32 -1.46 -3.70 -3.86
C ILE A 32 -2.67 -4.17 -4.66
N TYR A 33 -3.11 -5.40 -4.41
CA TYR A 33 -4.24 -6.01 -5.14
C TYR A 33 -5.52 -6.09 -4.32
N ARG A 34 -5.45 -5.91 -3.00
CA ARG A 34 -6.59 -6.00 -2.08
C ARG A 34 -6.51 -4.85 -1.09
N SER A 35 -7.67 -4.27 -0.75
CA SER A 35 -7.75 -3.11 0.14
C SER A 35 -7.46 -3.46 1.60
N ASP A 36 -7.65 -4.71 2.01
CA ASP A 36 -7.31 -5.20 3.36
C ASP A 36 -5.81 -5.47 3.55
N ASP A 37 -5.06 -5.57 2.44
CA ASP A 37 -3.60 -5.65 2.45
C ASP A 37 -2.95 -4.26 2.45
N ALA A 38 -3.74 -3.19 2.58
CA ALA A 38 -3.30 -1.80 2.49
C ALA A 38 -3.65 -1.01 3.77
N LEU A 39 -2.69 -0.26 4.27
CA LEU A 39 -2.84 0.74 5.32
C LEU A 39 -2.74 2.14 4.71
N MET A 40 -3.62 3.05 5.14
CA MET A 40 -3.57 4.46 4.75
C MET A 40 -3.01 5.29 5.91
N ILE A 41 -1.96 6.08 5.65
CA ILE A 41 -1.31 6.89 6.67
C ILE A 41 -1.95 8.28 6.73
N ASN A 42 -2.56 8.58 7.88
CA ASN A 42 -3.22 9.86 8.10
C ASN A 42 -2.20 10.99 8.29
N GLY A 43 -2.09 11.87 7.29
CA GLY A 43 -1.23 13.05 7.31
C GLY A 43 -0.31 13.15 6.10
N THR A 44 0.06 12.01 5.52
CA THR A 44 0.86 11.93 4.28
C THR A 44 0.08 11.33 3.11
N GLU A 45 -1.06 10.68 3.39
CA GLU A 45 -1.88 9.96 2.41
C GLU A 45 -1.20 8.74 1.77
N ASP A 46 -0.07 8.31 2.34
CA ASP A 46 0.67 7.14 1.87
C ASP A 46 -0.15 5.86 2.02
N ARG A 47 0.00 4.97 1.04
CA ARG A 47 -0.58 3.64 1.03
C ARG A 47 0.52 2.61 1.20
N ILE A 48 0.47 1.88 2.30
CA ILE A 48 1.52 0.94 2.70
C ILE A 48 0.96 -0.47 2.75
N HIS A 49 1.70 -1.49 2.29
CA HIS A 49 1.29 -2.87 2.54
C HIS A 49 1.23 -3.12 4.05
N SER A 50 0.25 -3.88 4.54
CA SER A 50 0.18 -4.25 5.96
C SER A 50 1.48 -4.89 6.46
N ASP A 51 2.16 -5.66 5.61
CA ASP A 51 3.46 -6.30 5.92
C ASP A 51 4.66 -5.32 5.89
N CYS A 52 4.54 -4.17 5.22
CA CYS A 52 5.58 -3.14 5.15
C CYS A 52 5.47 -2.12 6.30
N TRP A 53 4.41 -2.20 7.11
CA TRP A 53 4.10 -1.20 8.14
C TRP A 53 5.22 -1.02 9.16
N GLU A 54 5.81 -2.10 9.64
CA GLU A 54 6.80 -2.04 10.72
C GLU A 54 8.06 -1.27 10.27
N GLU A 55 8.58 -1.59 9.09
CA GLU A 55 9.74 -0.90 8.50
C GLU A 55 9.42 0.58 8.23
N TYR A 56 8.28 0.84 7.58
CA TYR A 56 7.83 2.20 7.29
C TYR A 56 7.69 3.04 8.57
N ALA A 57 7.08 2.50 9.63
CA ALA A 57 6.88 3.21 10.89
C ALA A 57 8.19 3.55 11.61
N ILE A 58 9.21 2.69 11.49
CA ILE A 58 10.54 2.95 12.04
C ILE A 58 11.23 4.08 11.26
N GLU A 59 11.18 4.05 9.94
CA GLU A 59 11.81 5.08 9.09
C GLU A 59 11.15 6.45 9.26
N HIS A 60 9.84 6.48 9.48
CA HIS A 60 9.04 7.71 9.63
C HIS A 60 8.72 8.08 11.08
N MET A 61 9.37 7.46 12.08
CA MET A 61 9.04 7.69 13.50
C MET A 61 9.09 9.16 13.92
N PHE A 62 10.00 9.94 13.33
CA PHE A 62 10.16 11.36 13.64
C PHE A 62 9.08 12.24 13.02
N ASP A 63 8.51 11.84 11.89
CA ASP A 63 7.41 12.57 11.24
C ASP A 63 6.13 12.46 12.07
N PHE A 64 5.91 11.31 12.72
CA PHE A 64 4.80 11.12 13.66
C PHE A 64 5.00 11.92 14.96
N ALA A 65 6.23 12.00 15.48
CA ALA A 65 6.54 12.70 16.71
C ALA A 65 6.48 14.24 16.58
N LYS A 66 6.62 14.78 15.37
CA LYS A 66 6.66 16.23 15.10
C LYS A 66 5.32 16.96 15.25
N LYS A 67 4.24 16.26 15.62
CA LYS A 67 2.89 16.84 15.87
C LYS A 67 2.67 17.32 17.31
N ILE A 68 3.72 17.76 18.01
CA ILE A 68 3.52 18.67 19.15
C ILE A 68 3.63 20.07 18.55
N PRO A 69 2.53 20.85 18.43
CA PRO A 69 2.66 22.24 18.02
C PRO A 69 3.59 22.93 19.02
N GLU A 70 4.72 23.45 18.54
CA GLU A 70 5.63 24.28 19.35
C GLU A 70 4.92 25.53 19.91
N ASP A 71 3.69 25.81 19.46
CA ASP A 71 2.84 26.91 19.89
C ASP A 71 2.18 26.70 21.28
N GLU A 72 2.20 25.51 21.88
CA GLU A 72 1.66 25.30 23.25
C GLU A 72 2.70 25.47 24.37
N TRP A 73 3.95 25.83 24.05
CA TRP A 73 5.02 26.02 25.05
C TRP A 73 5.23 27.45 25.54
N PHE A 74 4.49 28.44 25.01
CA PHE A 74 4.70 29.86 25.32
C PHE A 74 3.53 30.61 26.00
N ASP A 75 2.55 29.91 26.61
CA ASP A 75 1.53 30.54 27.46
C ASP A 75 1.71 30.20 28.95
N ARG A 76 2.93 30.40 29.46
CA ARG A 76 3.14 30.56 30.89
C ARG A 76 3.84 31.89 31.15
N GLU A 77 3.14 32.98 30.80
CA GLU A 77 3.44 34.31 31.35
C GLU A 77 3.12 34.34 32.85
N PHE A 78 4.12 34.77 33.62
CA PHE A 78 4.13 35.32 34.99
C PHE A 78 3.70 34.44 36.18
#